data_AF-A0A7C0UG45-F1
#
_entry.id   AF-A0A7C0UG45-F1
#
_cell.length_a   1.000
_cell.length_b   1.000
_cell.length_c   1.000
_cell.angle_alpha   90.00
_cell.angle_beta   90.00
_cell.angle_gamma   90.00
#
_symmetry.space_group_name_H-M   'P 1'
#
loop_
_entity.id
_entity.type
_entity.pdbx_description
1 polymer ?
#
loop_
_entity_poly.entity_id
_entity_poly.type
_entity_poly.pdbx_seq_one_letter_code
_entity_poly.pdbx_strand_id
1 'polypeptide(L)' 'MNRIEDTFKRLRQEGRKAFIPYIMAGDPSLGETKKLVYLLERSGADIIELGV' A
#
# COMPACT_ATOMS: atom_id res chain seq x y z
N MET A 1 -10.68 -10.67 11.05
CA MET A 1 -10.86 -10.18 9.66
C MET A 1 -9.53 -9.57 9.25
N ASN A 2 -8.91 -10.07 8.18
CA ASN A 2 -7.56 -9.69 7.75
C ASN A 2 -7.67 -8.72 6.57
N ARG A 3 -7.11 -7.50 6.71
CA ARG A 3 -7.17 -6.45 5.67
C ARG A 3 -6.63 -6.92 4.32
N ILE A 4 -5.61 -7.78 4.30
CA ILE A 4 -5.02 -8.33 3.07
C ILE A 4 -6.03 -9.22 2.35
N GLU A 5 -6.70 -10.12 3.07
CA GLU A 5 -7.72 -11.00 2.50
C GLU A 5 -8.91 -10.22 1.95
N ASP A 6 -9.35 -9.19 2.67
CA ASP A 6 -10.46 -8.34 2.25
C ASP A 6 -10.12 -7.54 0.99
N THR A 7 -8.90 -7.02 0.89
CA THR A 7 -8.40 -6.34 -0.32
C THR A 7 -8.37 -7.28 -1.53
N PHE A 8 -7.85 -8.49 -1.40
CA PHE A 8 -7.84 -9.45 -2.51
C PHE A 8 -9.24 -9.92 -2.91
N LYS A 9 -10.15 -10.10 -1.95
CA LYS A 9 -11.57 -10.40 -2.26
C LYS A 9 -12.20 -9.29 -3.08
N ARG A 10 -12.03 -8.03 -2.66
CA ARG A 10 -12.51 -6.84 -3.39
C ARG A 10 -11.92 -6.76 -4.80
N LEU A 11 -10.60 -6.89 -4.93
CA LEU A 11 -9.92 -6.84 -6.23
C LEU A 11 -10.39 -7.93 -7.20
N ARG A 12 -10.61 -9.15 -6.69
CA ARG A 12 -11.17 -10.25 -7.50
C ARG A 12 -12.58 -9.96 -7.97
N GLN A 13 -13.44 -9.37 -7.13
CA GLN A 13 -14.79 -8.95 -7.51
C GLN A 13 -14.77 -7.84 -8.57
N GLU A 14 -13.80 -6.92 -8.48
CA GLU A 14 -13.61 -5.82 -9.43
C GLU A 14 -12.89 -6.25 -10.74
N GLY A 15 -12.39 -7.49 -10.82
CA GLY A 15 -11.58 -7.95 -11.96
C GLY A 15 -10.23 -7.23 -12.12
N ARG A 16 -9.73 -6.61 -11.04
CA ARG A 16 -8.50 -5.80 -11.02
C ARG A 16 -7.30 -6.58 -10.49
N LYS A 17 -6.10 -6.18 -10.89
CA LYS A 17 -4.84 -6.65 -10.31
C LYS A 17 -4.44 -5.74 -9.15
N ALA A 18 -3.74 -6.30 -8.16
CA ALA A 18 -3.24 -5.55 -7.02
C ALA A 18 -2.04 -4.69 -7.41
N PHE A 19 -2.02 -3.43 -6.97
CA PHE A 19 -0.82 -2.60 -6.97
C PHE A 19 -0.21 -2.57 -5.56
N ILE A 20 1.00 -3.13 -5.42
CA ILE A 20 1.68 -3.31 -4.13
C ILE A 20 3.08 -2.66 -4.19
N PRO A 21 3.19 -1.34 -3.94
CA PRO A 21 4.48 -0.67 -3.84
C PRO A 21 5.21 -1.01 -2.52
N TYR A 22 6.53 -1.05 -2.61
CA TYR A 22 7.45 -1.13 -1.49
C TYR A 22 8.18 0.20 -1.28
N ILE A 23 8.31 0.64 -0.03
CA ILE A 23 9.19 1.74 0.38
C ILE A 23 9.97 1.38 1.65
N MET A 24 11.17 1.95 1.81
CA MET A 24 11.93 1.81 3.04
C MET A 24 11.44 2.81 4.09
N ALA A 25 11.11 2.34 5.30
CA ALA A 25 10.77 3.25 6.38
C ALA A 25 12.01 4.06 6.80
N GLY A 26 11.83 5.37 6.95
CA GLY A 26 12.93 6.26 7.34
C GLY A 26 13.76 6.79 6.17
N ASP A 27 13.48 6.41 4.92
CA ASP A 27 14.16 6.97 3.74
C ASP A 27 13.29 8.03 3.03
N PRO A 28 13.71 9.30 2.92
CA PRO A 28 14.88 9.92 3.58
C PRO A 28 14.62 10.30 5.06
N SER A 29 13.38 10.20 5.55
CA SER A 29 13.04 10.34 6.97
C SER A 29 11.67 9.71 7.28
N LEU A 30 11.35 9.43 8.55
CA LEU A 30 10.03 8.94 8.95
C LEU A 30 8.89 9.93 8.59
N GLY A 31 9.19 11.23 8.58
CA GLY A 31 8.25 12.26 8.14
C GLY A 31 7.90 12.12 6.66
N GLU A 32 8.89 11.81 5.82
CA GLU A 32 8.69 11.55 4.40
C GLU A 32 8.01 10.19 4.16
N THR A 33 8.35 9.14 4.92
CA THR A 33 7.63 7.85 4.86
C THR A 33 6.12 8.05 5.05
N LYS A 34 5.70 8.85 6.03
CA LYS A 34 4.28 9.15 6.25
C LYS A 34 3.63 9.82 5.03
N LYS A 35 4.29 10.81 4.43
CA LYS A 35 3.80 11.48 3.21
C LYS A 35 3.69 10.52 2.03
N LEU A 36 4.71 9.67 1.84
CA LEU A 36 4.76 8.67 0.78
C LEU A 36 3.64 7.63 0.91
N VAL A 37 3.34 7.15 2.13
CA VAL A 37 2.23 6.22 2.36
C VAL A 37 0.89 6.79 1.87
N TYR A 38 0.57 8.05 2.24
CA TYR A 38 -0.66 8.69 1.77
C TYR A 38 -0.63 9.00 0.27
N LEU A 39 0.53 9.31 -0.28
CA LEU A 39 0.68 9.51 -1.73
C LEU A 39 0.39 8.21 -2.49
N LEU A 40 0.94 7.09 -2.04
CA LEU A 40 0.75 5.78 -2.66
C LEU A 40 -0.71 5.32 -2.55
N GLU A 41 -1.35 5.52 -1.40
CA GLU A 41 -2.80 5.29 -1.23
C GLU A 41 -3.61 6.07 -2.29
N ARG A 42 -3.38 7.38 -2.40
CA ARG A 42 -4.07 8.24 -3.39
C ARG A 42 -3.73 7.88 -4.84
N SER A 43 -2.57 7.27 -5.06
CA SER A 43 -2.13 6.79 -6.37
C SER A 43 -2.69 5.40 -6.72
N GLY A 44 -3.50 4.81 -5.83
CA GLY A 44 -4.20 3.55 -6.07
C GLY A 44 -3.47 2.31 -5.54
N ALA A 45 -2.52 2.45 -4.62
CA ALA A 45 -1.93 1.31 -3.94
C ALA A 45 -3.01 0.56 -3.14
N ASP A 46 -3.09 -0.75 -3.34
CA ASP A 46 -4.03 -1.62 -2.63
C ASP A 46 -3.44 -2.12 -1.30
N ILE A 47 -2.12 -2.34 -1.28
CA ILE A 47 -1.32 -2.75 -0.13
C ILE A 47 0.01 -2.00 -0.24
N ILE A 48 0.58 -1.54 0.88
CA ILE A 48 1.89 -0.90 0.90
C ILE A 48 2.82 -1.74 1.76
N GLU A 49 3.97 -2.12 1.21
CA GLU A 49 5.04 -2.78 1.95
C GLU A 49 5.99 -1.73 2.54
N LEU A 50 6.20 -1.79 3.86
CA LEU A 50 7.14 -0.93 4.57
C LEU A 50 8.34 -1.76 5.03
N GLY A 51 9.53 -1.48 4.49
CA GLY A 51 10.79 -2.03 4.97
C GLY A 51 11.17 -1.48 6.35
N VAL A 52 11.77 -2.32 7.20
CA VAL A 52 12.25 -2.00 8.56
C VAL A 52 13.73 -2.35 8.67
#